data_AF-A0A2V8K948-F1
#
_entry.id   AF-A0A2V8K948-F1
#
_cell.length_a   1.000
_cell.length_b   1.000
_cell.length_c   1.000
_cell.angle_alpha   90.00
_cell.angle_beta   90.00
_cell.angle_gamma   90.00
#
_symmetry.space_group_name_H-M   'P 1'
#
loop_
_entity.id
_entity.type
_entity.pdbx_description
1 polymer ?
#
loop_
_entity_poly.entity_id
_entity_poly.type
_entity_poly.pdbx_seq_one_letter_code
_entity_poly.pdbx_strand_id
1 'polypeptide(L)'
;MFSIDKSVPVNANLKPGDPALTRDHIWEGLLMKAYDAKPFVHLMTKCEVTREFENGIERDIVFRGMELTERLIFYPKTKVEFLRTKGIEMGTITNEIVEDSAGGLHLRFAFSLERSDMRPGSPEEKEFAAGYAQGYLVSVQKTIDTIRELVRAGRLRIRE
;
A
#
# COMPACT_ATOMS: atom_id res chain seq x y z
N MET A 1 5.29 -17.40 8.82
CA MET A 1 5.26 -16.43 7.71
C MET A 1 4.08 -16.74 6.80
N PHE A 2 3.24 -15.75 6.56
CA PHE A 2 2.10 -15.81 5.65
C PHE A 2 2.27 -14.81 4.53
N SER A 3 1.77 -15.14 3.34
CA SER A 3 1.96 -14.33 2.15
C SER A 3 0.65 -14.16 1.39
N ILE A 4 0.42 -12.96 0.89
CA ILE A 4 -0.76 -12.62 0.09
C ILE A 4 -0.30 -11.80 -1.11
N ASP A 5 -0.96 -12.04 -2.23
CA ASP A 5 -0.73 -11.36 -3.49
C ASP A 5 -2.07 -11.10 -4.17
N LYS A 6 -2.39 -9.82 -4.37
CA LYS A 6 -3.64 -9.39 -4.99
C LYS A 6 -3.41 -8.20 -5.90
N SER A 7 -4.07 -8.21 -7.04
CA SER A 7 -4.15 -7.09 -7.97
C SER A 7 -5.59 -6.65 -8.17
N VAL A 8 -5.79 -5.34 -8.37
CA VAL A 8 -7.09 -4.75 -8.70
C VAL A 8 -6.92 -3.86 -9.94
N PRO A 9 -7.81 -3.98 -10.94
CA PRO A 9 -7.76 -3.11 -12.12
C PRO A 9 -8.07 -1.66 -11.73
N VAL A 10 -7.21 -0.73 -12.14
CA VAL A 10 -7.28 0.68 -11.73
C VAL A 10 -8.48 1.40 -12.33
N ASN A 11 -8.82 1.11 -13.59
CA ASN A 11 -9.83 1.85 -14.36
C ASN A 11 -11.06 1.00 -14.77
N ALA A 12 -11.27 -0.18 -14.18
CA ALA A 12 -12.40 -1.04 -14.57
C ALA A 12 -13.78 -0.57 -14.05
N ASN A 13 -13.82 0.07 -12.87
CA ASN A 13 -15.06 0.46 -12.20
C ASN A 13 -15.28 1.98 -12.21
N LEU A 14 -15.14 2.62 -13.38
CA LEU A 14 -15.35 4.07 -13.53
C LEU A 14 -16.85 4.40 -13.54
N LYS A 15 -17.26 5.39 -12.76
CA LYS A 15 -18.60 5.99 -12.82
C LYS A 15 -18.61 7.14 -13.85
N PRO A 16 -19.79 7.54 -14.40
CA PRO A 16 -19.86 8.74 -15.24
C PRO A 16 -19.25 9.96 -14.56
N GLY A 17 -18.28 10.60 -15.20
CA GLY A 17 -17.52 11.73 -14.65
C GLY A 17 -16.30 11.37 -13.80
N ASP A 18 -15.99 10.08 -13.61
CA ASP A 18 -14.74 9.66 -12.98
C ASP A 18 -13.54 9.94 -13.91
N PRO A 19 -12.47 10.59 -13.41
CA PRO A 19 -11.23 10.68 -14.17
C PRO A 19 -10.59 9.29 -14.26
N ALA A 20 -10.15 8.92 -15.47
CA ALA A 20 -9.27 7.77 -15.65
C ALA A 20 -7.91 8.07 -15.00
N LEU A 21 -7.41 7.15 -14.18
CA LEU A 21 -6.10 7.30 -13.56
C LEU A 21 -5.01 6.81 -14.50
N THR A 22 -3.93 7.58 -14.57
CA THR A 22 -2.71 7.24 -15.32
C THR A 22 -1.68 6.64 -14.37
N ARG A 23 -0.62 6.05 -14.92
CA ARG A 23 0.51 5.55 -14.12
C ARG A 23 1.10 6.62 -13.21
N ASP A 24 1.19 7.86 -13.69
CA ASP A 24 1.71 8.97 -12.90
C ASP A 24 0.78 9.33 -11.73
N HIS A 25 -0.54 9.32 -11.95
CA HIS A 25 -1.49 9.49 -10.85
C HIS A 25 -1.34 8.41 -9.78
N ILE A 26 -1.15 7.15 -10.20
CA ILE A 26 -0.95 6.04 -9.25
C ILE A 26 0.38 6.18 -8.51
N TRP A 27 1.46 6.53 -9.22
CA TRP A 27 2.76 6.73 -8.62
C TRP A 27 2.75 7.84 -7.55
N GLU A 28 2.22 9.01 -7.87
CA GLU A 28 2.09 10.11 -6.90
C GLU A 28 1.21 9.71 -5.73
N GLY A 29 0.13 8.97 -5.98
CA GLY A 29 -0.71 8.41 -4.91
C GLY A 29 0.04 7.46 -3.98
N LEU A 30 0.90 6.59 -4.53
CA LEU A 30 1.75 5.70 -3.74
C LEU A 30 2.78 6.47 -2.92
N LEU A 31 3.35 7.55 -3.46
CA LEU A 31 4.22 8.45 -2.72
C LEU A 31 3.47 9.14 -1.58
N MET A 32 2.29 9.71 -1.85
CA MET A 32 1.44 10.32 -0.81
C MET A 32 1.16 9.32 0.32
N LYS A 33 0.82 8.07 -0.02
CA LYS A 33 0.60 6.97 0.94
C LYS A 33 1.88 6.58 1.69
N ALA A 34 3.05 6.67 1.06
CA ALA A 34 4.35 6.40 1.67
C ALA A 34 4.72 7.47 2.71
N TYR A 35 4.43 8.75 2.45
CA TYR A 35 4.68 9.82 3.42
C TYR A 35 3.61 9.91 4.50
N ASP A 36 2.34 9.68 4.15
CA ASP A 36 1.23 9.61 5.09
C ASP A 36 0.21 8.54 4.67
N ALA A 37 0.22 7.41 5.36
CA ALA A 37 -0.70 6.30 5.09
C ALA A 37 -2.10 6.49 5.71
N LYS A 38 -2.30 7.45 6.63
CA LYS A 38 -3.56 7.60 7.38
C LYS A 38 -4.79 7.82 6.48
N PRO A 39 -4.72 8.64 5.40
CA PRO A 39 -5.84 8.80 4.48
C PRO A 39 -6.21 7.53 3.68
N PHE A 40 -5.27 6.60 3.55
CA PHE A 40 -5.39 5.42 2.69
C PHE A 40 -5.71 4.14 3.48
N VAL A 41 -5.33 4.10 4.76
CA VAL A 41 -5.42 2.92 5.62
C VAL A 41 -6.06 3.32 6.95
N HIS A 42 -7.37 3.09 7.08
CA HIS A 42 -8.13 3.49 8.28
C HIS A 42 -7.65 2.87 9.60
N LEU A 43 -6.90 1.76 9.54
CA LEU A 43 -6.29 1.11 10.71
C LEU A 43 -4.95 1.72 11.12
N MET A 44 -4.49 2.76 10.40
CA MET A 44 -3.27 3.50 10.67
C MET A 44 -3.60 4.72 11.53
N THR A 45 -3.12 4.75 12.77
CA THR A 45 -3.36 5.88 13.69
C THR A 45 -2.15 6.80 13.83
N LYS A 46 -0.95 6.31 13.50
CA LYS A 46 0.30 7.09 13.45
C LYS A 46 1.06 6.78 12.16
N CYS A 47 1.66 7.82 11.58
CA CYS A 47 2.57 7.70 10.44
C CYS A 47 3.50 8.92 10.43
N GLU A 48 4.76 8.74 10.80
CA GLU A 48 5.74 9.80 10.97
C GLU A 48 7.05 9.41 10.30
N VAL A 49 7.49 10.20 9.32
CA VAL A 49 8.79 10.01 8.67
C VAL A 49 9.89 10.40 9.65
N THR A 50 10.81 9.48 9.90
CA THR A 50 11.93 9.66 10.84
C THR A 50 13.25 9.92 10.12
N ARG A 51 13.34 9.49 8.86
CA ARG A 51 14.53 9.71 8.03
C ARG A 51 14.20 9.67 6.54
N GLU A 52 14.86 10.51 5.77
CA GLU A 52 14.83 10.47 4.30
C GLU A 52 16.15 9.94 3.73
N PHE A 53 16.07 9.34 2.56
CA PHE A 53 17.19 8.80 1.80
C PHE A 53 16.98 9.11 0.33
N GLU A 54 18.04 8.99 -0.47
CA GLU A 54 17.99 9.26 -1.92
C GLU A 54 16.88 8.45 -2.63
N ASN A 55 16.67 7.20 -2.21
CA ASN A 55 15.74 6.28 -2.85
C ASN A 55 14.56 5.87 -1.95
N GLY A 56 14.25 6.62 -0.89
CA GLY A 56 13.22 6.18 0.04
C GLY A 56 13.20 6.92 1.37
N ILE A 57 12.45 6.37 2.32
CA ILE A 57 12.26 6.96 3.65
C ILE A 57 12.20 5.87 4.72
N GLU A 58 12.47 6.21 5.96
CA GLU A 58 12.10 5.41 7.12
C GLU A 58 11.01 6.14 7.90
N ARG A 59 10.03 5.38 8.41
CA ARG A 59 8.92 5.94 9.18
C ARG A 59 8.51 5.05 10.32
N ASP A 60 8.01 5.68 11.37
CA ASP A 60 7.34 5.01 12.48
C ASP A 60 5.83 5.07 12.28
N ILE A 61 5.16 3.94 12.54
CA ILE A 61 3.72 3.81 12.37
C ILE A 61 3.06 3.13 13.57
N VAL A 62 1.76 3.37 13.72
CA VAL A 62 0.89 2.55 14.56
C VAL A 62 -0.20 1.97 13.67
N PHE A 63 -0.12 0.66 13.43
CA PHE A 63 -1.04 -0.08 12.57
C PHE A 63 -1.72 -1.18 13.37
N ARG A 64 -3.06 -1.15 13.44
CA ARG A 64 -3.84 -2.09 14.27
C ARG A 64 -3.37 -2.14 15.74
N GLY A 65 -2.92 -0.99 16.27
CA GLY A 65 -2.36 -0.88 17.62
C GLY A 65 -0.92 -1.38 17.78
N MET A 66 -0.29 -1.88 16.71
CA MET A 66 1.11 -2.29 16.74
C MET A 66 2.02 -1.11 16.39
N GLU A 67 2.99 -0.83 17.25
CA GLU A 67 4.09 0.10 16.97
C GLU A 67 5.14 -0.58 16.10
N LEU A 68 5.35 -0.07 14.89
CA LEU A 68 6.24 -0.65 13.89
C LEU A 68 7.12 0.44 13.28
N THR A 69 8.34 0.09 12.90
CA THR A 69 9.20 0.93 12.04
C THR A 69 9.36 0.23 10.69
N GLU A 70 9.29 1.00 9.61
CA GLU A 70 9.48 0.47 8.26
C GLU A 70 10.37 1.36 7.39
N ARG A 71 11.25 0.71 6.62
CA ARG A 71 12.06 1.32 5.57
C ARG A 71 11.34 1.14 4.24
N LEU A 72 11.05 2.25 3.58
CA LEU A 72 10.46 2.29 2.25
C LEU A 72 11.54 2.53 1.21
N ILE A 73 11.43 1.83 0.08
CA ILE A 73 12.29 1.97 -1.09
C ILE A 73 11.41 2.27 -2.30
N PHE A 74 11.76 3.33 -3.02
CA PHE A 74 11.03 3.83 -4.17
C PHE A 74 11.67 3.35 -5.46
N TYR A 75 10.88 2.68 -6.29
CA TYR A 75 11.21 2.33 -7.67
C TYR A 75 10.30 3.16 -8.56
N PRO A 76 10.78 4.32 -9.07
CA PRO A 76 9.95 5.33 -9.72
C PRO A 76 9.01 4.76 -10.77
N LYS A 77 7.71 5.07 -10.62
CA LYS A 77 6.62 4.64 -11.52
C LYS A 77 6.47 3.12 -11.68
N THR A 78 7.10 2.32 -10.82
CA THR A 78 7.03 0.86 -10.82
C THR A 78 6.46 0.33 -9.51
N LYS A 79 7.14 0.56 -8.38
CA LYS A 79 6.72 0.03 -7.08
C LYS A 79 7.26 0.80 -5.89
N VAL A 80 6.62 0.62 -4.75
CA VAL A 80 7.16 0.97 -3.43
C VAL A 80 7.30 -0.33 -2.64
N GLU A 81 8.49 -0.59 -2.13
CA GLU A 81 8.75 -1.70 -1.21
C GLU A 81 8.83 -1.18 0.22
N PHE A 82 8.25 -1.90 1.16
CA PHE A 82 8.24 -1.60 2.58
C PHE A 82 8.89 -2.78 3.29
N LEU A 83 9.93 -2.52 4.06
CA LEU A 83 10.61 -3.49 4.90
C LEU A 83 10.33 -3.14 6.36
N ARG A 84 9.71 -4.04 7.12
CA ARG A 84 9.60 -3.91 8.57
C ARG A 84 11.00 -4.01 9.18
N THR A 85 11.45 -2.96 9.85
CA THR A 85 12.79 -2.91 10.49
C THR A 85 12.70 -3.03 12.01
N LYS A 86 11.53 -2.73 12.61
CA LYS A 86 11.26 -2.92 14.04
C LYS A 86 9.78 -3.21 14.29
N GLY A 87 9.51 -3.93 15.37
CA GLY A 87 8.16 -4.22 15.85
C GLY A 87 7.87 -5.72 15.97
N ILE A 88 6.64 -6.04 16.37
CA ILE A 88 6.17 -7.43 16.56
C ILE A 88 5.86 -8.15 15.23
N GLU A 89 5.60 -7.37 14.18
CA GLU A 89 5.37 -7.85 12.82
C GLU A 89 6.58 -7.51 11.94
N MET A 90 7.18 -8.54 11.35
CA MET A 90 8.35 -8.42 10.48
C MET A 90 8.04 -8.95 9.08
N GLY A 91 8.85 -8.53 8.09
CA GLY A 91 8.72 -8.96 6.70
C GLY A 91 8.63 -7.81 5.71
N THR A 92 8.12 -8.12 4.51
CA THR A 92 8.10 -7.20 3.37
C THR A 92 6.70 -7.02 2.82
N ILE A 93 6.44 -5.82 2.30
CA ILE A 93 5.23 -5.45 1.57
C ILE A 93 5.68 -4.76 0.28
N THR A 94 5.00 -5.05 -0.83
CA THR A 94 5.24 -4.43 -2.13
C THR A 94 3.94 -3.86 -2.66
N ASN A 95 3.97 -2.61 -3.11
CA ASN A 95 2.86 -1.95 -3.81
C ASN A 95 3.36 -1.61 -5.22
N GLU A 96 2.83 -2.28 -6.23
CA GLU A 96 3.36 -2.32 -7.59
C GLU A 96 2.30 -1.92 -8.61
N ILE A 97 2.70 -1.10 -9.57
CA ILE A 97 1.89 -0.75 -10.74
C ILE A 97 2.23 -1.76 -11.83
N VAL A 98 1.28 -2.63 -12.15
CA VAL A 98 1.44 -3.63 -13.22
C VAL A 98 0.55 -3.26 -14.40
N GLU A 99 0.97 -3.66 -15.60
CA GLU A 99 0.22 -3.46 -16.84
C GLU A 99 -0.10 -4.82 -17.43
N ASP A 100 -1.37 -5.05 -17.80
CA ASP A 100 -1.77 -6.27 -18.48
C ASP A 100 -1.45 -6.20 -19.99
N SER A 101 -1.65 -7.31 -20.69
CA SER A 101 -1.36 -7.42 -22.12
C SER A 101 -2.18 -6.48 -23.01
N ALA A 102 -3.27 -5.90 -22.50
CA ALA A 102 -4.10 -4.93 -23.21
C ALA A 102 -3.76 -3.47 -22.85
N GLY A 103 -2.71 -3.24 -22.05
CA GLY A 103 -2.33 -1.90 -21.57
C GLY A 103 -3.13 -1.44 -20.34
N GLY A 104 -3.95 -2.31 -19.75
CA GLY A 104 -4.74 -2.01 -18.57
C GLY A 104 -3.85 -1.92 -17.33
N LEU A 105 -3.95 -0.83 -16.57
CA LEU A 105 -3.24 -0.66 -15.31
C LEU A 105 -3.93 -1.46 -14.19
N HIS A 106 -3.14 -2.18 -13.41
CA HIS A 106 -3.56 -2.78 -12.14
C HIS A 106 -2.64 -2.31 -11.03
N LEU A 107 -3.22 -2.17 -9.83
CA LEU A 107 -2.45 -1.95 -8.61
C LEU A 107 -2.34 -3.28 -7.88
N ARG A 108 -1.12 -3.81 -7.80
CA ARG A 108 -0.79 -5.08 -7.15
C ARG A 108 -0.16 -4.83 -5.80
N PHE A 109 -0.75 -5.41 -4.77
CA PHE A 109 -0.25 -5.37 -3.42
C PHE A 109 0.11 -6.79 -3.00
N ALA A 110 1.37 -6.99 -2.64
CA ALA A 110 1.89 -8.27 -2.17
C ALA A 110 2.56 -8.08 -0.82
N PHE A 111 2.56 -9.11 0.02
CA PHE A 111 3.37 -9.11 1.23
C PHE A 111 3.75 -10.51 1.67
N SER A 112 4.79 -10.56 2.48
CA SER A 112 5.24 -11.75 3.19
C SER A 112 5.59 -11.31 4.60
N LEU A 113 4.73 -11.65 5.56
CA LEU A 113 4.80 -11.15 6.93
C LEU A 113 4.82 -12.30 7.93
N GLU A 114 5.39 -12.04 9.09
CA GLU A 114 5.35 -12.93 10.24
C GLU A 114 5.25 -12.13 11.54
N ARG A 115 4.72 -12.77 12.57
CA ARG A 115 4.61 -12.18 13.91
C ARG A 115 5.39 -13.02 14.90
N SER A 116 6.21 -12.37 15.72
CA SER A 116 7.10 -13.06 16.65
C SER A 116 6.37 -13.74 17.81
N ASP A 117 5.13 -13.33 18.09
CA ASP A 117 4.29 -13.89 19.15
C ASP A 117 3.36 -15.02 18.67
N MET A 118 3.46 -15.41 17.39
CA MET A 118 2.65 -16.47 16.80
C MET A 118 3.54 -17.63 16.34
N ARG A 119 3.09 -18.86 16.60
CA ARG A 119 3.79 -20.04 16.09
C ARG A 119 3.49 -20.21 14.59
N PRO A 120 4.52 -20.39 13.73
CA PRO A 120 4.30 -20.66 12.31
C PRO A 120 3.38 -21.87 12.08
N GLY A 121 2.39 -21.72 11.20
CA GLY A 121 1.41 -22.71 10.82
C GLY A 121 0.28 -22.93 11.83
N SER A 122 0.26 -22.21 12.95
CA SER A 122 -0.76 -22.38 13.98
C SER A 122 -2.14 -21.88 13.54
N PRO A 123 -3.24 -22.33 14.18
CA PRO A 123 -4.57 -21.79 13.93
C PRO A 123 -4.64 -20.26 14.09
N GLU A 124 -3.93 -19.72 15.07
CA GLU A 124 -3.86 -18.28 15.33
C GLU A 124 -3.17 -17.51 14.19
N GLU A 125 -2.06 -18.02 13.64
CA GLU A 125 -1.40 -17.41 12.47
C GLU A 125 -2.33 -17.45 11.24
N LYS A 126 -3.07 -18.55 11.05
CA LYS A 126 -4.00 -18.70 9.93
C LYS A 126 -5.19 -17.74 10.03
N GLU A 127 -5.76 -17.57 11.21
CA GLU A 127 -6.85 -16.62 11.45
C GLU A 127 -6.37 -15.17 11.25
N PHE A 128 -5.18 -14.84 11.77
CA PHE A 128 -4.55 -13.55 11.54
C PHE A 128 -4.31 -13.28 10.05
N ALA A 129 -3.75 -14.25 9.32
CA ALA A 129 -3.52 -14.16 7.88
C ALA A 129 -4.83 -13.96 7.09
N ALA A 130 -5.91 -14.65 7.47
CA ALA A 130 -7.23 -14.49 6.84
C ALA A 130 -7.80 -13.08 7.07
N GLY A 131 -7.71 -12.55 8.29
CA GLY A 131 -8.12 -11.18 8.61
C GLY A 131 -7.25 -10.11 7.92
N TYR A 132 -5.98 -10.40 7.67
CA TYR A 132 -5.12 -9.60 6.80
C TYR A 132 -5.62 -9.61 5.36
N ALA A 133 -5.91 -10.79 4.80
CA ALA A 133 -6.38 -10.96 3.42
C ALA A 133 -7.64 -10.11 3.12
N GLN A 134 -8.62 -10.16 4.03
CA GLN A 134 -9.89 -9.44 3.86
C GLN A 134 -9.68 -7.91 3.89
N GLY A 135 -8.90 -7.41 4.84
CA GLY A 135 -8.61 -5.98 4.92
C GLY A 135 -7.78 -5.46 3.74
N TYR A 136 -6.99 -6.32 3.11
CA TYR A 136 -6.04 -5.89 2.08
C TYR A 136 -6.68 -5.53 0.75
N LEU A 137 -7.64 -6.33 0.25
CA LEU A 137 -8.37 -5.99 -0.98
C LEU A 137 -9.10 -4.65 -0.84
N VAL A 138 -9.68 -4.40 0.33
CA VAL A 138 -10.30 -3.13 0.67
C VAL A 138 -9.28 -1.99 0.63
N SER A 139 -8.05 -2.21 1.12
CA SER A 139 -7.00 -1.19 1.09
C SER A 139 -6.50 -0.87 -0.32
N VAL A 140 -6.40 -1.85 -1.23
CA VAL A 140 -6.03 -1.61 -2.63
C VAL A 140 -7.08 -0.73 -3.30
N GLN A 141 -8.35 -1.14 -3.21
CA GLN A 141 -9.45 -0.37 -3.80
C GLN A 141 -9.55 1.03 -3.18
N LYS A 142 -9.43 1.15 -1.85
CA LYS A 142 -9.43 2.44 -1.17
C LYS A 142 -8.29 3.34 -1.63
N THR A 143 -7.11 2.77 -1.91
CA THR A 143 -5.99 3.53 -2.46
C THR A 143 -6.34 4.11 -3.82
N ILE A 144 -6.89 3.30 -4.73
CA ILE A 144 -7.35 3.75 -6.05
C ILE A 144 -8.43 4.84 -5.92
N ASP A 145 -9.42 4.62 -5.05
CA ASP A 145 -10.53 5.55 -4.85
C ASP A 145 -10.05 6.89 -4.30
N THR A 146 -9.17 6.88 -3.29
CA THR A 146 -8.60 8.11 -2.71
C THR A 146 -7.77 8.88 -3.73
N ILE A 147 -6.97 8.19 -4.56
CA ILE A 147 -6.23 8.86 -5.65
C ILE A 147 -7.20 9.51 -6.63
N ARG A 148 -8.27 8.80 -7.02
CA ARG A 148 -9.29 9.32 -7.93
C ARG A 148 -10.02 10.52 -7.36
N GLU A 149 -10.36 10.49 -6.08
CA GLU A 149 -10.95 11.64 -5.37
C GLU A 149 -10.02 12.85 -5.38
N LEU A 150 -8.71 12.65 -5.15
CA LEU A 150 -7.71 13.73 -5.18
C LEU A 150 -7.57 14.34 -6.57
N VAL A 151 -7.58 13.53 -7.63
CA VAL A 151 -7.57 13.99 -9.03
C VAL A 151 -8.85 14.75 -9.34
N ARG A 152 -10.02 14.21 -9.00
CA ARG A 152 -11.32 14.86 -9.21
C ARG A 152 -11.40 16.22 -8.50
N ALA A 153 -10.84 16.31 -7.29
CA ALA A 153 -10.78 17.55 -6.51
C ALA A 153 -9.69 18.53 -7.01
N GLY A 154 -8.90 18.16 -8.02
CA GLY A 154 -7.78 18.97 -8.54
C GLY A 154 -6.63 19.16 -7.53
N ARG A 155 -6.58 18.33 -6.49
CA ARG A 155 -5.55 18.32 -5.43
C ARG A 155 -4.36 17.44 -5.78
N LEU A 156 -4.56 16.48 -6.70
CA LEU A 156 -3.48 15.78 -7.39
C LEU A 156 -3.55 16.13 -8.86
N ARG A 157 -2.49 16.77 -9.38
CA ARG A 157 -2.34 17.10 -10.80
C ARG A 157 -0.98 16.63 -11.26
N ILE A 158 -0.94 15.82 -12.30
CA ILE A 158 0.29 15.50 -12.99
C ILE A 158 0.50 16.61 -14.01
N ARG A 159 1.63 17.33 -13.90
CA ARG A 159 2.05 18.26 -14.95
C ARG A 159 2.75 17.43 -16.02
N GLU A 160 2.37 17.64 -17.28
CA GLU A 160 3.10 17.12 -18.45
C GLU A 160 4.53 17.68 -18.51
#